data_AF-A0A7D9LU41-F1
#
_entry.id   AF-A0A7D9LU41-F1
#
_cell.length_a   1.000
_cell.length_b   1.000
_cell.length_c   1.000
_cell.angle_alpha   90.00
_cell.angle_beta   90.00
_cell.angle_gamma   90.00
#
_symmetry.space_group_name_H-M   'P 1'
#
loop_
_entity.id
_entity.type
_entity.pdbx_description
1 polymer ?
#
loop_
_entity_poly.entity_id
_entity_poly.type
_entity_poly.pdbx_seq_one_letter_code
_entity_poly.pdbx_strand_id
1 'polypeptide(L)'
;ADGKNVTRHIHKREGTPTNAPNVMALRIILLIITSGSVLKEIVQIKIEGIKCFFTNDSHYYEMAMRIFVYLFLLPVEEELSTAHIASGSIAVLYSWITLIQYLKVVPVMGIYIIVVQKIFYTLMK
;
A
#
# COMPACT_ATOMS: atom_id res chain seq x y z
N ALA A 1 -34.73 -31.07 -21.38
CA ALA A 1 -33.47 -30.83 -20.65
C ALA A 1 -33.03 -29.41 -20.98
N ASP A 2 -33.41 -28.45 -20.15
CA ASP A 2 -33.15 -27.03 -20.37
C ASP A 2 -31.81 -26.66 -19.70
N GLY A 3 -30.74 -26.73 -20.50
CA GLY A 3 -29.39 -26.39 -20.06
C GLY A 3 -29.16 -24.90 -20.20
N LYS A 4 -29.40 -24.14 -19.14
CA LYS A 4 -29.09 -22.71 -19.06
C LYS A 4 -27.59 -22.49 -19.31
N ASN A 5 -27.27 -21.95 -20.48
CA ASN A 5 -25.95 -21.39 -20.79
C ASN A 5 -25.71 -20.19 -19.86
N VAL A 6 -24.98 -20.41 -18.77
CA VAL A 6 -24.49 -19.36 -17.90
C VAL A 6 -23.29 -18.72 -18.59
N THR A 7 -23.54 -17.67 -19.38
CA THR A 7 -22.49 -16.78 -19.87
C THR A 7 -21.88 -16.05 -18.68
N ARG A 8 -20.74 -16.54 -18.19
CA ARG A 8 -19.85 -15.77 -17.31
C ARG A 8 -19.39 -14.55 -18.11
N HIS A 9 -20.00 -13.40 -17.85
CA HIS A 9 -19.47 -12.12 -18.27
C HIS A 9 -18.17 -11.87 -17.47
N ILE A 10 -17.06 -12.41 -17.97
CA ILE A 10 -15.73 -11.99 -17.55
C ILE A 10 -15.61 -10.55 -18.01
N HIS A 11 -15.76 -9.60 -17.09
CA HIS A 11 -15.37 -8.22 -17.32
C HIS A 11 -13.88 -8.19 -17.63
N LYS A 12 -13.56 -8.32 -18.91
CA LYS A 12 -12.24 -8.06 -19.46
C LYS A 12 -12.04 -6.55 -19.32
N ARG A 13 -11.54 -6.11 -18.15
CA ARG A 13 -11.05 -4.74 -18.00
C ARG A 13 -10.05 -4.55 -19.14
N GLU A 14 -10.28 -3.59 -20.01
CA GLU A 14 -9.28 -3.05 -20.94
C GLU A 14 -8.21 -2.34 -20.11
N GLY A 15 -7.48 -3.12 -19.31
CA GLY A 15 -6.23 -2.69 -18.71
C GLY A 15 -5.18 -2.79 -19.81
N THR A 16 -4.35 -1.75 -19.91
CA THR A 16 -3.10 -1.82 -20.70
C THR A 16 -2.38 -3.13 -20.42
N PRO A 17 -1.93 -3.86 -21.45
CA PRO A 17 -1.29 -5.15 -21.25
C PRO A 17 -0.12 -4.99 -20.28
N THR A 18 0.01 -5.92 -19.35
CA THR A 18 1.01 -5.90 -18.27
C THR A 18 2.45 -5.78 -18.79
N ASN A 19 2.67 -6.17 -20.04
CA ASN A 19 3.95 -6.14 -20.75
C ASN A 19 4.18 -4.83 -21.54
N ALA A 20 3.28 -3.85 -21.42
CA ALA A 20 3.49 -2.56 -22.05
C ALA A 20 4.72 -1.88 -21.39
N PRO A 21 5.65 -1.33 -22.19
CA PRO A 21 6.94 -0.85 -21.69
C PRO A 21 6.79 0.29 -20.66
N ASN A 22 5.74 1.09 -20.76
CA ASN A 22 5.36 2.12 -19.80
C ASN A 22 4.96 1.54 -18.43
N VAL A 23 4.16 0.47 -18.40
CA VAL A 23 3.75 -0.21 -17.16
C VAL A 23 4.93 -0.92 -16.51
N MET A 24 5.81 -1.52 -17.31
CA MET A 24 7.03 -2.18 -16.83
C MET A 24 8.02 -1.16 -16.23
N ALA A 25 8.23 -0.03 -16.89
CA ALA A 25 9.07 1.04 -16.36
C ALA A 25 8.54 1.57 -15.02
N LEU A 26 7.22 1.78 -14.91
CA LEU A 26 6.59 2.26 -13.69
C LEU A 26 6.74 1.25 -12.53
N ARG A 27 6.62 -0.05 -12.81
CA ARG A 27 6.88 -1.13 -11.83
C ARG A 27 8.31 -1.11 -11.33
N ILE A 28 9.29 -0.94 -12.22
CA ILE A 28 10.71 -0.88 -11.85
C ILE A 28 10.98 0.33 -10.95
N ILE A 29 10.41 1.50 -11.30
CA ILE A 29 10.53 2.72 -10.48
C ILE A 29 9.95 2.48 -9.07
N LEU A 30 8.75 1.89 -9.00
CA LEU A 30 8.12 1.57 -7.71
C LEU A 30 8.98 0.60 -6.88
N LEU A 31 9.52 -0.46 -7.49
CA LEU A 31 10.42 -1.40 -6.81
C LEU A 31 11.65 -0.71 -6.22
N ILE A 32 12.27 0.22 -6.95
CA ILE A 32 13.43 0.98 -6.46
C ILE A 32 13.02 1.86 -5.26
N ILE A 33 11.92 2.60 -5.36
CA ILE A 33 11.44 3.48 -4.27
C ILE A 33 11.07 2.65 -3.03
N THR A 34 10.38 1.53 -3.21
CA THR A 34 9.97 0.64 -2.12
C THR A 34 11.18 -0.04 -1.47
N SER A 35 12.18 -0.47 -2.23
CA SER A 35 13.40 -1.05 -1.66
C SER A 35 14.19 -0.06 -0.80
N GLY A 36 14.34 1.20 -1.24
CA GLY A 36 14.95 2.25 -0.42
C GLY A 36 14.16 2.53 0.87
N SER A 37 12.84 2.44 0.78
CA SER A 37 11.92 2.61 1.92
C SER A 37 12.08 1.48 2.95
N VAL A 38 12.25 0.22 2.51
CA VAL A 38 12.54 -0.92 3.39
C VAL A 38 13.94 -0.78 4.00
N LEU A 39 14.94 -0.35 3.24
CA LEU A 39 16.28 -0.12 3.76
C LEU A 39 16.29 0.92 4.89
N LYS A 40 15.52 2.01 4.73
CA LYS A 40 15.33 3.02 5.79
C LYS A 40 14.79 2.39 7.08
N GLU A 41 13.82 1.49 6.98
CA GLU A 41 13.26 0.81 8.16
C GLU A 41 14.26 -0.15 8.81
N ILE A 42 15.03 -0.89 8.02
CA ILE A 42 16.12 -1.73 8.54
C ILE A 42 17.13 -0.87 9.33
N VAL A 43 17.45 0.32 8.82
CA VAL A 43 18.31 1.28 9.52
C VAL A 43 17.64 1.80 10.79
N GLN A 44 16.35 2.14 10.77
CA GLN A 44 15.60 2.55 11.97
C GLN A 44 15.57 1.47 13.04
N ILE A 45 15.33 0.20 12.68
CA ILE A 45 15.37 -0.94 13.60
C ILE A 45 16.75 -1.09 14.26
N LYS A 46 17.83 -0.83 13.50
CA LYS A 46 19.20 -0.86 14.04
C LYS A 46 19.49 0.29 15.00
N ILE A 47 18.90 1.47 14.79
CA ILE A 47 19.13 2.66 15.61
C ILE A 47 18.26 2.66 16.87
N GLU A 48 16.97 2.36 16.74
CA GLU A 48 15.99 2.40 17.85
C GLU A 48 15.97 1.11 18.68
N GLY A 49 16.51 0.02 18.13
CA GLY A 49 16.54 -1.29 18.78
C GLY A 49 15.21 -2.03 18.70
N ILE A 50 15.27 -3.35 18.54
CA ILE A 50 14.10 -4.23 18.32
C ILE A 50 13.03 -4.06 19.41
N LYS A 51 13.42 -3.82 20.67
CA LYS A 51 12.47 -3.69 21.79
C LYS A 51 11.60 -2.42 21.74
N CYS A 52 12.17 -1.25 21.41
CA CYS A 52 11.38 -0.02 21.31
C CYS A 52 10.52 -0.01 20.05
N PHE A 53 11.01 -0.60 18.96
CA PHE A 53 10.29 -0.67 17.68
C PHE A 53 8.97 -1.46 17.78
N PHE A 54 8.97 -2.63 18.43
CA PHE A 54 7.75 -3.46 18.57
C PHE A 54 6.79 -3.01 19.67
N THR A 55 7.18 -2.05 20.52
CA THR A 55 6.31 -1.53 21.58
C THR A 55 5.41 -0.40 21.09
N ASN A 56 5.76 0.24 19.96
CA ASN A 56 4.97 1.32 19.38
C ASN A 56 4.06 0.77 18.27
N ASP A 57 2.74 0.83 18.47
CA ASP A 57 1.75 0.30 17.51
C ASP A 57 1.88 0.90 16.10
N SER A 58 2.37 2.15 16.01
CA SER A 58 2.60 2.84 14.74
C SER A 58 3.63 2.12 13.87
N HIS A 59 4.71 1.62 14.46
CA HIS A 59 5.81 1.00 13.71
C HIS A 59 5.45 -0.41 13.20
N TYR A 60 4.65 -1.15 13.98
CA TYR A 60 4.14 -2.46 13.56
C TYR A 60 3.20 -2.34 12.35
N TYR A 61 2.27 -1.37 12.38
CA TYR A 61 1.36 -1.13 11.27
C TYR A 61 2.11 -0.66 10.01
N GLU A 62 3.09 0.23 10.17
CA GLU A 62 3.91 0.69 9.05
C GLU A 62 4.66 -0.47 8.37
N MET A 63 5.27 -1.35 9.16
CA MET A 63 6.02 -2.51 8.66
C MET A 63 5.11 -3.53 7.97
N ALA A 64 3.97 -3.88 8.58
CA ALA A 64 3.01 -4.81 7.98
C ALA A 64 2.49 -4.32 6.63
N MET A 65 2.22 -3.01 6.51
CA MET A 65 1.70 -2.42 5.28
C MET A 65 2.76 -2.35 4.17
N ARG A 66 4.03 -2.14 4.50
CA ARG A 66 5.11 -2.20 3.49
C ARG A 66 5.37 -3.61 2.99
N ILE A 67 5.17 -4.63 3.83
CA ILE A 67 5.18 -6.03 3.37
C ILE A 67 4.07 -6.25 2.33
N PHE A 68 2.87 -5.69 2.52
CA PHE A 68 1.80 -5.76 1.51
C PHE A 68 2.15 -5.05 0.20
N VAL A 69 2.83 -3.89 0.27
CA VAL A 69 3.34 -3.19 -0.93
C VAL A 69 4.39 -4.04 -1.65
N TYR A 70 5.29 -4.68 -0.92
CA TYR A 70 6.33 -5.55 -1.49
C TYR A 70 5.71 -6.80 -2.14
N LEU A 71 4.72 -7.43 -1.48
CA LEU A 71 3.96 -8.56 -2.02
C LEU A 71 3.16 -8.19 -3.28
N PHE A 72 2.68 -6.94 -3.38
CA PHE A 72 2.03 -6.44 -4.59
C PHE A 72 3.04 -6.20 -5.73
N LEU A 73 4.23 -5.69 -5.43
CA LEU A 73 5.23 -5.37 -6.45
C LEU A 73 5.97 -6.59 -6.99
N LEU A 74 6.01 -7.69 -6.22
CA LEU A 74 6.58 -8.96 -6.69
C LEU A 74 5.64 -9.64 -7.70
N PRO A 75 6.09 -9.88 -8.94
CA PRO A 75 5.32 -10.62 -9.91
C PRO A 75 5.48 -12.11 -9.63
N VAL A 76 4.64 -12.67 -8.76
CA VAL A 76 4.71 -14.11 -8.44
C VAL A 76 3.94 -14.94 -9.48
N GLU A 77 2.98 -14.36 -10.22
CA GLU A 77 2.11 -15.12 -11.14
C GLU A 77 1.84 -14.36 -12.45
N GLU A 78 1.79 -15.11 -13.57
CA GLU A 78 1.44 -14.59 -14.92
C GLU A 78 -0.03 -14.16 -15.01
N GLU A 79 -0.88 -14.65 -14.11
CA GLU A 79 -2.28 -14.25 -14.02
C GLU A 79 -2.49 -13.29 -12.83
N LEU A 80 -3.11 -12.13 -13.10
CA LEU A 80 -3.52 -11.22 -12.03
C LEU A 80 -4.61 -11.89 -11.17
N SER A 81 -4.21 -12.52 -10.09
CA SER A 81 -5.13 -13.03 -9.08
C SER A 81 -5.90 -11.88 -8.40
N THR A 82 -7.16 -12.12 -8.03
CA THR A 82 -8.00 -11.15 -7.29
C THR A 82 -7.31 -10.68 -6.00
N ALA A 83 -6.53 -11.56 -5.37
CA ALA A 83 -5.73 -11.25 -4.18
C ALA A 83 -4.63 -10.21 -4.47
N HIS A 84 -4.02 -10.27 -5.65
CA HIS A 84 -3.00 -9.32 -6.09
C HIS A 84 -3.59 -7.93 -6.40
N ILE A 85 -4.81 -7.89 -6.95
CA ILE A 85 -5.53 -6.62 -7.17
C ILE A 85 -5.96 -6.01 -5.83
N ALA A 86 -6.40 -6.84 -4.88
CA ALA A 86 -6.77 -6.40 -3.54
C ALA A 86 -5.56 -5.83 -2.78
N SER A 87 -4.42 -6.53 -2.79
CA SER A 87 -3.18 -6.05 -2.16
C SER A 87 -2.70 -4.74 -2.78
N GLY A 88 -2.79 -4.59 -4.10
CA GLY A 88 -2.48 -3.33 -4.79
C GLY A 88 -3.39 -2.17 -4.38
N SER A 89 -4.68 -2.43 -4.21
CA SER A 89 -5.64 -1.41 -3.78
C SER A 89 -5.35 -0.94 -2.35
N ILE A 90 -4.99 -1.87 -1.45
CA ILE A 90 -4.58 -1.57 -0.07
C ILE A 90 -3.28 -0.77 -0.06
N ALA A 91 -2.29 -1.16 -0.88
CA ALA A 91 -1.02 -0.45 -1.04
C ALA A 91 -1.20 1.01 -1.49
N VAL A 92 -2.10 1.25 -2.47
CA VAL A 92 -2.42 2.60 -2.94
C VAL A 92 -3.10 3.41 -1.83
N LEU A 93 -4.12 2.85 -1.17
CA LEU A 93 -4.80 3.52 -0.07
C LEU A 93 -3.82 3.92 1.04
N TYR A 94 -2.92 3.01 1.40
CA TYR A 94 -1.90 3.25 2.39
C TYR A 94 -0.92 4.35 1.99
N SER A 95 -0.55 4.42 0.72
CA SER A 95 0.31 5.48 0.18
C SER A 95 -0.36 6.86 0.35
N TRP A 96 -1.68 6.95 0.12
CA TRP A 96 -2.45 8.17 0.37
C TRP A 96 -2.55 8.53 1.85
N ILE A 97 -2.77 7.56 2.73
CA ILE A 97 -2.78 7.79 4.18
C ILE A 97 -1.41 8.29 4.66
N THR A 98 -0.34 7.66 4.17
CA THR A 98 1.04 8.05 4.49
C THR A 98 1.33 9.47 4.00
N LEU A 99 0.86 9.83 2.80
CA LEU A 99 0.95 11.18 2.28
C LEU A 99 0.27 12.18 3.22
N ILE A 100 -0.95 11.88 3.70
CA ILE A 100 -1.65 12.73 4.68
C ILE A 100 -0.81 12.90 5.95
N GLN A 101 -0.14 11.85 6.45
CA GLN A 101 0.77 11.99 7.60
C GLN A 101 1.95 12.92 7.31
N TYR A 102 2.52 12.90 6.10
CA TYR A 102 3.57 13.85 5.71
C TYR A 102 3.06 15.29 5.66
N LEU A 103 1.82 15.53 5.22
CA LEU A 103 1.23 16.88 5.24
C LEU A 103 1.07 17.44 6.67
N LYS A 104 1.14 16.60 7.71
CA LYS A 104 1.16 17.05 9.11
C LYS A 104 2.33 17.98 9.44
N VAL A 105 3.45 17.84 8.72
CA VAL A 105 4.66 18.64 8.92
C VAL A 105 4.52 20.05 8.32
N VAL A 106 3.59 20.24 7.37
CA VAL A 106 3.35 21.53 6.74
C VAL A 106 2.52 22.41 7.69
N PRO A 107 2.98 23.62 8.06
CA PRO A 107 2.40 24.38 9.18
C PRO A 107 0.91 24.71 9.04
N VAL A 108 0.43 25.02 7.84
CA VAL A 108 -1.00 25.32 7.61
C VAL A 108 -1.83 24.05 7.52
N MET A 109 -1.41 23.07 6.72
CA MET A 109 -2.16 21.82 6.50
C MET A 109 -2.15 20.90 7.73
N GLY A 110 -1.07 20.91 8.51
CA GLY A 110 -0.90 20.00 9.62
C GLY A 110 -1.87 20.24 10.78
N ILE A 111 -2.27 21.49 11.01
CA ILE A 111 -3.28 21.82 12.01
C ILE A 111 -4.61 21.15 11.65
N TYR A 112 -5.04 21.24 10.39
CA TYR A 112 -6.28 20.59 9.93
C TYR A 112 -6.22 19.07 10.10
N ILE A 113 -5.09 18.46 9.73
CA ILE A 113 -4.89 17.01 9.85
C ILE A 113 -4.96 16.56 11.32
N ILE A 114 -4.33 17.30 12.24
CA ILE A 114 -4.38 17.00 13.68
C ILE A 114 -5.81 17.10 14.22
N VAL A 115 -6.57 18.12 13.81
CA VAL A 115 -7.96 18.28 14.23
C VAL A 115 -8.81 17.12 13.73
N VAL A 116 -8.67 16.73 12.46
CA VAL A 116 -9.36 15.57 11.89
C VAL A 116 -9.00 14.29 12.63
N GLN A 117 -7.72 14.05 12.93
CA GLN A 117 -7.28 12.89 13.73
C GLN A 117 -7.95 12.85 15.11
N LYS A 118 -8.07 13.99 15.80
CA LYS A 118 -8.76 14.09 17.09
C LYS A 118 -10.25 13.79 17.00
N ILE A 119 -10.92 14.25 15.93
CA ILE A 119 -12.33 13.97 15.71
C ILE A 119 -12.53 12.46 15.50
N PHE A 120 -11.73 11.82 14.64
CA PHE A 120 -11.79 10.38 14.45
C PHE A 120 -11.56 9.60 15.75
N TYR A 121 -10.57 9.99 16.54
CA TYR A 121 -10.32 9.35 17.84
C TYR A 121 -11.50 9.51 18.80
N THR A 122 -12.18 10.65 18.76
CA THR A 122 -13.37 10.91 19.60
C THR A 122 -14.58 10.11 19.13
N LEU A 123 -14.75 9.90 17.82
CA LEU A 123 -15.82 9.09 17.26
C LEU A 123 -15.62 7.59 17.48
N MET A 124 -14.37 7.16 17.60
CA MET A 124 -14.01 5.76 17.82
C MET A 124 -14.04 5.38 19.31
N LYS A 125 -14.15 6.37 20.20
CA LYS A 125 -14.34 6.21 21.65
C LYS A 125 -15.82 6.10 21.99
#